data_AF-A0A7J5LMJ6-F1
#
_entry.id   AF-A0A7J5LMJ6-F1
#
_cell.length_a   1.000
_cell.length_b   1.000
_cell.length_c   1.000
_cell.angle_alpha   90.00
_cell.angle_beta   90.00
_cell.angle_gamma   90.00
#
_symmetry.space_group_name_H-M   'P 1'
#
loop_
_entity.id
_entity.type
_entity.pdbx_description
1 polymer ?
#
loop_
_entity_poly.entity_id
_entity_poly.type
_entity_poly.pdbx_seq_one_letter_code
_entity_poly.pdbx_strand_id
1 'polypeptide(L)'
;MVTLLLILMMACNLWILFYLTWERKEARKADNREDAGNAHQRPPDEIMGKSRFRMPETKPQTATPTPNAATEMQSEAVDEKDVTFDDEMETAGSHSAETKPSRQVPDEELDEVFRDNRVHDTDGEFDGEQPQAGGNTFDEIDRAARAVKDPKAGKADILQAGKVFHELEGTEFYDMFRRNNARYEARVSEMVENYLASIRPAEKKTRMKAAVRKEYEDFNIRDYV
;
A
#
# COMPACT_ATOMS: atom_id res chain seq x y z
N MET A 1 13.38 41.60 47.51
CA MET A 1 13.32 40.13 47.41
C MET A 1 12.38 39.72 46.27
N VAL A 2 11.06 39.88 46.42
CA VAL A 2 10.06 39.48 45.40
C VAL A 2 10.21 40.24 44.08
N THR A 3 10.49 41.54 44.10
CA THR A 3 10.70 42.34 42.89
C THR A 3 11.92 41.89 42.07
N LEU A 4 13.01 41.49 42.73
CA LEU A 4 14.19 40.93 42.06
C LEU A 4 13.88 39.58 41.41
N LEU A 5 13.06 38.74 42.06
CA LEU A 5 12.61 37.47 41.49
C LEU A 5 11.70 37.68 40.27
N LEU A 6 10.81 38.68 40.29
CA LEU A 6 9.96 39.01 39.14
C LEU A 6 10.79 39.54 37.96
N ILE A 7 11.77 40.41 38.21
CA ILE A 7 12.68 40.91 37.17
C ILE A 7 13.52 39.77 36.59
N LEU A 8 14.05 38.87 37.44
CA LEU A 8 14.80 37.69 37.00
C LEU A 8 13.92 36.74 36.17
N MET A 9 12.69 36.50 36.60
CA MET A 9 11.74 35.67 35.85
C MET A 9 11.44 36.28 34.47
N MET A 10 11.21 37.60 34.40
CA MET A 10 10.97 38.30 33.14
C MET A 10 12.20 38.24 32.22
N ALA A 11 13.41 38.40 32.77
CA ALA A 11 14.66 38.28 32.02
C ALA A 11 14.88 36.86 31.48
N CYS A 12 14.62 35.81 32.27
CA CYS A 12 14.70 34.42 31.82
C CYS A 12 13.69 34.12 30.69
N ASN A 13 12.46 34.63 30.79
CA ASN A 13 11.45 34.47 29.73
C ASN A 13 11.88 35.17 28.44
N LEU A 14 12.44 36.38 28.52
CA LEU A 14 12.99 37.10 27.37
C LEU A 14 14.19 36.37 26.76
N TRP A 15 15.06 35.78 27.58
CA TRP A 15 16.19 34.97 27.11
C TRP A 15 15.74 33.71 26.37
N ILE A 16 14.74 33.00 26.89
CA ILE A 16 14.15 31.81 26.24
C ILE A 16 13.47 32.19 24.91
N LEU A 17 12.73 33.30 24.87
CA LEU A 17 12.14 33.80 23.63
C LEU A 17 13.21 34.19 22.60
N PHE A 18 14.30 34.81 23.03
CA PHE A 18 15.43 35.12 22.15
C PHE A 18 16.08 33.85 21.60
N TYR A 19 16.27 32.82 22.45
CA TYR A 19 16.81 31.53 22.02
C TYR A 19 15.89 30.83 21.01
N LEU A 20 14.59 30.76 21.27
CA LEU A 20 13.59 30.16 20.37
C LEU A 20 13.50 30.90 19.03
N THR A 21 13.57 32.24 19.05
CA THR A 21 13.54 33.04 17.82
C THR A 21 14.84 32.92 17.03
N TRP A 22 15.98 32.78 17.71
CA TRP A 22 17.26 32.49 17.08
C TRP A 22 17.29 31.11 16.43
N GLU A 23 16.87 30.07 17.14
CA GLU A 23 16.76 28.70 16.62
C GLU A 23 15.81 28.64 15.41
N ARG A 24 14.66 29.31 15.49
CA ARG A 24 13.70 29.41 14.39
C ARG A 24 14.26 30.18 13.19
N LYS A 25 15.19 31.12 13.40
CA LYS A 25 15.89 31.84 12.33
C LYS A 25 16.97 30.97 11.69
N GLU A 26 17.70 30.16 12.47
CA GLU A 26 18.65 29.18 11.93
C GLU A 26 17.94 28.07 11.15
N ALA A 27 16.80 27.56 11.64
CA ALA A 27 15.97 26.62 10.90
C ALA A 27 15.48 27.19 9.56
N ARG A 28 15.07 28.46 9.51
CA ARG A 28 14.68 29.14 8.26
C ARG A 28 15.86 29.41 7.32
N LYS A 29 17.09 29.54 7.84
CA LYS A 29 18.30 29.68 7.02
C LYS A 29 18.74 28.33 6.43
N ALA A 30 18.51 27.23 7.14
CA ALA A 30 18.70 25.88 6.61
C ALA A 30 17.69 25.61 5.47
N ASP A 31 16.41 25.90 5.71
CA ASP A 31 15.33 25.78 4.72
C ASP A 31 15.58 26.65 3.46
N ASN A 32 16.00 27.91 3.63
CA ASN A 32 16.37 28.77 2.50
C ASN A 32 17.65 28.33 1.76
N ARG A 33 18.58 27.63 2.43
CA ARG A 33 19.77 27.07 1.77
C ARG A 33 19.45 25.79 1.00
N GLU A 34 18.49 25.01 1.48
CA GLU A 34 18.00 23.80 0.81
C GLU A 34 17.12 24.17 -0.40
N ASP A 35 16.28 25.20 -0.30
CA ASP A 35 15.46 25.66 -1.43
C ASP A 35 16.23 26.41 -2.52
N ALA A 36 17.34 27.08 -2.18
CA ALA A 36 18.22 27.73 -3.16
C ALA A 36 19.14 26.74 -3.93
N GLY A 37 19.20 25.47 -3.50
CA GLY A 37 20.01 24.42 -4.13
C GLY A 37 19.29 23.60 -5.22
N ASN A 38 18.01 23.90 -5.49
CA ASN A 38 17.15 23.07 -6.34
C ASN A 38 17.00 23.59 -7.78
N ALA A 39 17.72 24.64 -8.16
CA ALA A 39 17.88 25.05 -9.54
C ALA A 39 19.17 24.43 -10.11
N HIS A 40 19.02 23.34 -10.87
CA HIS A 40 20.05 22.57 -11.60
C HIS A 40 20.77 21.49 -10.79
N GLN A 41 20.10 20.35 -10.64
CA GLN A 41 20.81 19.08 -10.47
C GLN A 41 20.43 18.15 -11.61
N ARG A 42 21.27 18.18 -12.65
CA ARG A 42 21.54 16.98 -13.46
C ARG A 42 22.04 15.93 -12.47
N PRO A 43 21.53 14.68 -12.49
CA PRO A 43 21.95 13.68 -11.51
C PRO A 43 23.48 13.53 -11.55
N PRO A 44 24.18 13.46 -10.41
CA PRO A 44 25.60 13.17 -10.42
C PRO A 44 25.79 11.76 -10.99
N ASP A 45 26.53 11.66 -12.10
CA ASP A 45 26.93 10.41 -12.78
C ASP A 45 27.83 9.49 -11.91
N GLU A 46 27.81 9.66 -10.59
CA GLU A 46 28.75 9.08 -9.63
C GLU A 46 28.07 8.13 -8.61
N ILE A 47 26.73 8.03 -8.62
CA ILE A 47 26.00 7.02 -7.80
C ILE A 47 26.06 5.62 -8.45
N MET A 48 26.48 5.52 -9.72
CA MET A 48 26.78 4.24 -10.34
C MET A 48 28.23 3.86 -10.04
N GLY A 49 28.42 2.98 -9.05
CA GLY A 49 29.73 2.39 -8.76
C GLY A 49 30.32 1.75 -10.02
N LYS A 50 31.43 2.28 -10.52
CA LYS A 50 32.11 1.76 -11.72
C LYS A 50 32.56 0.33 -11.44
N SER A 51 31.87 -0.65 -12.05
CA SER A 51 32.20 -2.07 -11.94
C SER A 51 33.66 -2.31 -12.36
N ARG A 52 34.46 -2.90 -11.48
CA ARG A 52 35.82 -3.38 -11.77
C ARG A 52 35.83 -4.83 -12.26
N PHE A 53 34.67 -5.39 -12.60
CA PHE A 53 34.58 -6.76 -13.07
C PHE A 53 35.26 -6.88 -14.44
N ARG A 54 36.37 -7.60 -14.50
CA ARG A 54 36.95 -8.08 -15.76
C ARG A 54 36.51 -9.51 -15.96
N MET A 55 35.67 -9.72 -16.99
CA MET A 55 35.35 -11.06 -17.47
C MET A 55 36.58 -11.60 -18.22
N PRO A 56 37.14 -12.76 -17.84
CA PRO A 56 38.15 -13.41 -18.65
C PRO A 56 37.54 -13.82 -20.00
N GLU A 57 38.29 -13.62 -21.09
CA GLU A 57 37.85 -13.96 -22.44
C GLU A 57 37.53 -15.45 -22.52
N THR A 58 36.24 -15.76 -22.57
CA THR A 58 35.74 -17.10 -22.88
C THR A 58 35.95 -17.29 -24.37
N LYS A 59 37.03 -17.96 -24.73
CA LYS A 59 37.28 -18.44 -26.08
C LYS A 59 36.04 -19.26 -26.50
N PRO A 60 35.29 -18.86 -27.54
CA PRO A 60 34.14 -19.63 -27.97
C PRO A 60 34.63 -21.00 -28.43
N GLN A 61 34.32 -22.04 -27.64
CA GLN A 61 34.42 -23.40 -28.14
C GLN A 61 33.40 -23.54 -29.25
N THR A 62 33.90 -23.84 -30.44
CA THR A 62 33.14 -24.14 -31.65
C THR A 62 31.96 -25.04 -31.30
N ALA A 63 30.75 -24.53 -31.57
CA ALA A 63 29.51 -25.27 -31.43
C ALA A 63 29.58 -26.56 -32.26
N THR A 64 29.76 -27.69 -31.59
CA THR A 64 29.44 -29.00 -32.13
C THR A 64 28.25 -29.50 -31.32
N PRO A 65 27.02 -29.50 -31.87
CA PRO A 65 25.88 -30.05 -31.18
C PRO A 65 25.91 -31.57 -31.39
N THR A 66 26.58 -32.28 -30.50
CA THR A 66 26.35 -33.72 -30.36
C THR A 66 25.45 -33.91 -29.16
N PRO A 67 24.19 -34.35 -29.34
CA PRO A 67 23.33 -34.68 -28.21
C PRO A 67 23.89 -35.93 -27.53
N ASN A 68 24.43 -35.77 -26.31
CA ASN A 68 24.77 -36.89 -25.44
C ASN A 68 23.48 -37.49 -24.88
N ALA A 69 22.80 -38.28 -25.71
CA ALA A 69 21.82 -39.22 -25.21
C ALA A 69 22.58 -40.42 -24.59
N ALA A 70 22.40 -40.59 -23.28
CA ALA A 70 22.73 -41.79 -22.50
C ALA A 70 24.13 -42.38 -22.70
N THR A 71 25.14 -41.74 -22.09
CA THR A 71 26.36 -42.45 -21.69
C THR A 71 26.34 -42.56 -20.17
N GLU A 72 26.24 -43.78 -19.66
CA GLU A 72 26.50 -44.12 -18.26
C GLU A 72 27.97 -43.78 -17.96
N MET A 73 28.23 -42.56 -17.50
CA MET A 73 29.54 -42.23 -16.95
C MET A 73 29.64 -42.91 -15.60
N GLN A 74 30.63 -43.79 -15.45
CA GLN A 74 30.97 -44.37 -14.15
C GLN A 74 31.15 -43.22 -13.17
N SER A 75 30.31 -43.23 -12.13
CA SER A 75 30.34 -42.27 -11.03
C SER A 75 31.75 -42.24 -10.44
N GLU A 76 32.40 -41.08 -10.52
CA GLU A 76 33.55 -40.77 -9.69
C GLU A 76 33.12 -40.90 -8.22
N ALA A 77 33.96 -41.53 -7.39
CA ALA A 77 33.67 -41.74 -5.98
C ALA A 77 33.70 -40.40 -5.25
N VAL A 78 32.55 -39.73 -5.21
CA VAL A 78 32.33 -38.53 -4.39
C VAL A 78 32.21 -38.98 -2.94
N ASP A 79 33.05 -38.43 -2.06
CA ASP A 79 32.99 -38.66 -0.62
C ASP A 79 31.68 -38.08 -0.07
N GLU A 80 30.92 -38.87 0.70
CA GLU A 80 29.57 -38.52 1.19
C GLU A 80 29.53 -37.21 1.99
N LYS A 81 30.68 -36.72 2.45
CA LYS A 81 30.80 -35.45 3.17
C LYS A 81 30.76 -34.18 2.31
N ASP A 82 30.82 -34.31 0.98
CA ASP A 82 30.81 -33.15 0.05
C ASP A 82 29.43 -32.89 -0.57
N VAL A 83 28.40 -33.64 -0.16
CA VAL A 83 27.01 -33.40 -0.57
C VAL A 83 26.40 -32.37 0.37
N THR A 84 26.30 -31.12 -0.09
CA THR A 84 25.74 -29.99 0.71
C THR A 84 24.21 -29.99 0.79
N PHE A 85 23.57 -31.01 0.24
CA PHE A 85 22.13 -31.22 0.33
C PHE A 85 21.89 -32.40 1.27
N ASP A 86 21.35 -32.09 2.44
CA ASP A 86 20.97 -33.05 3.46
C ASP A 86 19.66 -33.71 3.00
N ASP A 87 19.75 -34.87 2.35
CA ASP A 87 18.58 -35.71 2.10
C ASP A 87 18.20 -36.37 3.45
N GLU A 88 17.44 -35.64 4.28
CA GLU A 88 16.84 -36.16 5.50
C GLU A 88 15.79 -37.24 5.15
N MET A 89 16.22 -38.47 4.89
CA MET A 89 15.40 -39.67 4.99
C MET A 89 16.10 -40.69 5.90
N GLU A 90 16.17 -40.35 7.18
CA GLU A 90 16.54 -41.29 8.24
C GLU A 90 15.40 -42.27 8.52
N THR A 91 15.35 -43.37 7.77
CA THR A 91 14.80 -44.62 8.27
C THR A 91 15.79 -45.23 9.27
N ALA A 92 15.55 -45.02 10.58
CA ALA A 92 15.50 -46.07 11.60
C ALA A 92 15.80 -45.53 13.00
N GLY A 93 14.85 -45.77 13.92
CA GLY A 93 15.15 -45.99 15.33
C GLY A 93 15.06 -44.77 16.24
N SER A 94 13.93 -44.72 16.96
CA SER A 94 13.83 -44.12 18.30
C SER A 94 14.22 -42.64 18.41
N HIS A 95 13.24 -41.74 18.42
CA HIS A 95 12.98 -40.76 19.49
C HIS A 95 11.97 -39.71 19.00
N SER A 96 10.95 -39.47 19.83
CA SER A 96 9.97 -38.38 19.81
C SER A 96 9.35 -37.95 18.47
N ALA A 97 8.07 -38.26 18.33
CA ALA A 97 7.15 -37.65 17.38
C ALA A 97 7.11 -36.12 17.56
N GLU A 98 7.93 -35.40 16.80
CA GLU A 98 7.62 -34.03 16.41
C GLU A 98 6.96 -34.06 15.05
N THR A 99 5.64 -33.89 15.08
CA THR A 99 4.75 -33.70 13.94
C THR A 99 5.14 -32.41 13.19
N LYS A 100 6.20 -32.44 12.40
CA LYS A 100 6.35 -31.48 11.29
C LYS A 100 5.34 -31.93 10.23
N PRO A 101 4.32 -31.13 9.87
CA PRO A 101 3.53 -31.46 8.69
C PRO A 101 4.52 -31.45 7.52
N SER A 102 4.68 -32.61 6.87
CA SER A 102 5.37 -32.66 5.59
C SER A 102 4.76 -31.55 4.74
N ARG A 103 5.58 -30.62 4.28
CA ARG A 103 5.13 -29.51 3.41
C ARG A 103 4.76 -30.02 2.01
N GLN A 104 4.86 -31.34 1.82
CA GLN A 104 4.44 -32.06 0.64
C GLN A 104 2.91 -32.12 0.62
N VAL A 105 2.36 -31.55 -0.45
CA VAL A 105 0.93 -31.63 -0.75
C VAL A 105 0.55 -33.12 -0.87
N PRO A 106 -0.50 -33.59 -0.19
CA PRO A 106 -1.00 -34.95 -0.35
C PRO A 106 -1.29 -35.26 -1.83
N ASP A 107 -1.03 -36.49 -2.26
CA ASP A 107 -1.16 -36.87 -3.65
C ASP A 107 -2.59 -36.65 -4.18
N GLU A 108 -3.59 -36.77 -3.31
CA GLU A 108 -5.00 -36.51 -3.60
C GLU A 108 -5.33 -35.03 -3.87
N GLU A 109 -4.51 -34.10 -3.38
CA GLU A 109 -4.70 -32.64 -3.52
C GLU A 109 -3.81 -32.02 -4.61
N LEU A 110 -2.85 -32.79 -5.17
CA LEU A 110 -1.98 -32.32 -6.26
C LEU A 110 -2.79 -31.85 -7.47
N ASP A 111 -3.80 -32.63 -7.86
CA ASP A 111 -4.66 -32.29 -8.99
C ASP A 111 -5.45 -31.00 -8.77
N GLU A 112 -5.72 -30.63 -7.52
CA GLU A 112 -6.42 -29.38 -7.17
C GLU A 112 -5.48 -28.17 -7.20
N VAL A 113 -4.25 -28.33 -6.69
CA VAL A 113 -3.21 -27.28 -6.69
C VAL A 113 -2.75 -26.94 -8.11
N PHE A 114 -2.68 -27.92 -9.00
CA PHE A 114 -2.29 -27.74 -10.39
C PHE A 114 -3.46 -27.51 -11.35
N ARG A 115 -4.68 -27.25 -10.84
CA ARG A 115 -5.77 -26.84 -11.73
C ARG A 115 -5.41 -25.53 -12.42
N ASP A 116 -5.46 -25.56 -13.75
CA ASP A 116 -5.28 -24.38 -14.57
C ASP A 116 -6.48 -23.44 -14.38
N ASN A 117 -6.32 -22.45 -13.49
CA ASN A 117 -7.30 -21.42 -13.20
C ASN A 117 -7.25 -20.25 -14.21
N ARG A 118 -6.56 -20.41 -15.34
CA ARG A 118 -6.64 -19.40 -16.40
C ARG A 118 -8.09 -19.31 -16.86
N VAL A 119 -8.70 -18.17 -16.57
CA VAL A 119 -9.92 -17.75 -17.26
C VAL A 119 -9.54 -17.72 -18.74
N HIS A 120 -10.15 -18.59 -19.54
CA HIS A 120 -9.92 -18.56 -20.98
C HIS A 120 -10.06 -17.11 -21.44
N ASP A 121 -9.04 -16.59 -22.11
CA ASP A 121 -9.17 -15.39 -22.94
C ASP A 121 -10.14 -15.77 -24.06
N THR A 122 -11.43 -15.74 -23.77
CA THR A 122 -12.47 -15.71 -24.78
C THR A 122 -12.17 -14.46 -25.58
N ASP A 123 -11.86 -14.68 -26.85
CA ASP A 123 -11.82 -13.74 -27.96
C ASP A 123 -13.16 -13.01 -28.21
N GLY A 124 -14.11 -13.15 -27.30
CA GLY A 124 -15.29 -12.31 -27.20
C GLY A 124 -14.93 -10.99 -26.52
N GLU A 125 -15.24 -9.90 -27.19
CA GLU A 125 -15.31 -8.54 -26.66
C GLU A 125 -15.83 -8.58 -25.21
N PHE A 126 -14.91 -8.43 -24.26
CA PHE A 126 -15.21 -8.43 -22.84
C PHE A 126 -15.87 -7.08 -22.53
N ASP A 127 -17.19 -7.01 -22.67
CA ASP A 127 -18.04 -5.85 -22.29
C ASP A 127 -18.24 -5.77 -20.75
N GLY A 128 -17.42 -6.50 -20.00
CA GLY A 128 -17.35 -6.43 -18.54
C GLY A 128 -16.21 -5.51 -18.13
N GLU A 129 -16.44 -4.70 -17.10
CA GLU A 129 -15.36 -3.98 -16.44
C GLU A 129 -14.37 -5.02 -15.87
N GLN A 130 -13.10 -4.97 -16.29
CA GLN A 130 -12.06 -5.88 -15.78
C GLN A 130 -12.09 -5.87 -14.25
N PRO A 131 -11.88 -7.01 -13.56
CA PRO A 131 -11.88 -7.06 -12.11
C PRO A 131 -10.79 -6.13 -11.57
N GLN A 132 -11.18 -4.91 -11.24
CA GLN A 132 -10.30 -3.88 -10.76
C GLN A 132 -10.01 -4.19 -9.29
N ALA A 133 -8.73 -4.27 -8.94
CA ALA A 133 -8.33 -4.43 -7.56
C ALA A 133 -8.94 -3.28 -6.73
N GLY A 134 -9.82 -3.64 -5.78
CA GLY A 134 -10.43 -2.68 -4.88
C GLY A 134 -9.41 -2.12 -3.90
N GLY A 135 -9.55 -0.84 -3.54
CA GLY A 135 -8.70 -0.18 -2.55
C GLY A 135 -8.45 1.30 -2.89
N ASN A 136 -7.70 1.97 -2.02
CA ASN A 136 -7.28 3.35 -2.23
C ASN A 136 -5.84 3.39 -2.75
N THR A 137 -5.59 4.22 -3.74
CA THR A 137 -4.24 4.46 -4.28
C THR A 137 -3.39 5.26 -3.30
N PHE A 138 -2.05 5.14 -3.39
CA PHE A 138 -1.14 5.88 -2.51
C PHE A 138 -1.37 7.40 -2.56
N ASP A 139 -1.67 7.95 -3.74
CA ASP A 139 -1.97 9.37 -3.92
C ASP A 139 -3.27 9.80 -3.21
N GLU A 140 -4.29 8.94 -3.19
CA GLU A 140 -5.54 9.19 -2.46
C GLU A 140 -5.31 9.18 -0.95
N ILE A 141 -4.50 8.24 -0.47
CA ILE A 141 -4.12 8.13 0.94
C ILE A 141 -3.30 9.34 1.37
N ASP A 142 -2.31 9.75 0.59
CA ASP A 142 -1.51 10.94 0.86
C ASP A 142 -2.35 12.23 0.82
N ARG A 143 -3.24 12.36 -0.17
CA ARG A 143 -4.17 13.50 -0.24
C ARG A 143 -5.09 13.54 0.98
N ALA A 144 -5.64 12.40 1.40
CA ALA A 144 -6.46 12.30 2.60
C ALA A 144 -5.66 12.71 3.84
N ALA A 145 -4.44 12.21 4.01
CA ALA A 145 -3.56 12.56 5.12
C ALA A 145 -3.21 14.07 5.16
N ARG A 146 -3.04 14.72 4.00
CA ARG A 146 -2.84 16.17 3.90
C ARG A 146 -4.11 16.94 4.28
N ALA A 147 -5.27 16.51 3.83
CA ALA A 147 -6.56 17.12 4.17
C ALA A 147 -6.78 17.13 5.70
N VAL A 148 -6.42 16.04 6.40
CA VAL A 148 -6.47 15.95 7.87
C VAL A 148 -5.62 17.01 8.55
N LYS A 149 -4.46 17.33 7.98
CA LYS A 149 -3.51 18.29 8.56
C LYS A 149 -3.89 19.74 8.27
N ASP A 150 -4.56 20.02 7.16
CA ASP A 150 -4.91 21.38 6.73
C ASP A 150 -6.26 21.83 7.29
N PRO A 151 -6.34 22.75 8.27
CA PRO A 151 -7.60 23.20 8.89
C PRO A 151 -8.60 23.83 7.90
N LYS A 152 -8.14 24.23 6.71
CA LYS A 152 -8.96 24.90 5.69
C LYS A 152 -9.22 24.02 4.46
N ALA A 153 -9.05 22.70 4.60
CA ALA A 153 -9.33 21.74 3.54
C ALA A 153 -10.71 21.97 2.91
N GLY A 154 -10.78 21.84 1.58
CA GLY A 154 -12.02 22.03 0.85
C GLY A 154 -13.06 20.95 1.18
N LYS A 155 -14.35 21.23 0.94
CA LYS A 155 -15.43 20.25 1.18
C LYS A 155 -15.25 18.95 0.39
N ALA A 156 -14.75 19.06 -0.85
CA ALA A 156 -14.45 17.90 -1.68
C ALA A 156 -13.32 17.05 -1.08
N ASP A 157 -12.25 17.69 -0.58
CA ASP A 157 -11.14 17.00 0.05
C ASP A 157 -11.54 16.35 1.38
N ILE A 158 -12.41 17.00 2.16
CA ILE A 158 -12.98 16.44 3.39
C ILE A 158 -13.80 15.18 3.08
N LEU A 159 -14.63 15.20 2.04
CA LEU A 159 -15.43 14.04 1.64
C LEU A 159 -14.57 12.91 1.09
N GLN A 160 -13.59 13.23 0.24
CA GLN A 160 -12.65 12.25 -0.30
C GLN A 160 -11.81 11.62 0.82
N ALA A 161 -11.29 12.44 1.74
CA ALA A 161 -10.55 11.94 2.90
C ALA A 161 -11.45 11.05 3.77
N GLY A 162 -12.70 11.45 4.02
CA GLY A 162 -13.67 10.65 4.75
C GLY A 162 -13.93 9.28 4.12
N LYS A 163 -14.04 9.22 2.78
CA LYS A 163 -14.13 7.97 2.03
C LYS A 163 -12.91 7.09 2.25
N VAL A 164 -11.72 7.64 2.03
CA VAL A 164 -10.44 6.91 2.16
C VAL A 164 -10.26 6.38 3.58
N PHE A 165 -10.50 7.20 4.61
CA PHE A 165 -10.36 6.75 6.00
C PHE A 165 -11.42 5.73 6.41
N HIS A 166 -12.62 5.80 5.86
CA HIS A 166 -13.64 4.77 6.09
C HIS A 166 -13.25 3.43 5.47
N GLU A 167 -12.71 3.44 4.25
CA GLU A 167 -12.26 2.21 3.57
C GLU A 167 -10.97 1.64 4.17
N LEU A 168 -10.12 2.48 4.78
CA LEU A 168 -8.92 2.05 5.50
C LEU A 168 -9.19 1.60 6.93
N GLU A 169 -10.43 1.75 7.44
CA GLU A 169 -10.78 1.34 8.80
C GLU A 169 -10.54 -0.17 8.99
N GLY A 170 -9.83 -0.54 10.05
CA GLY A 170 -9.42 -1.94 10.30
C GLY A 170 -8.10 -2.36 9.65
N THR A 171 -7.40 -1.45 8.96
CA THR A 171 -6.03 -1.69 8.48
C THR A 171 -4.97 -1.21 9.49
N GLU A 172 -3.79 -1.84 9.49
CA GLU A 172 -2.65 -1.43 10.31
C GLU A 172 -2.20 0.02 10.02
N PHE A 173 -2.33 0.46 8.76
CA PHE A 173 -2.01 1.84 8.39
C PHE A 173 -2.91 2.83 9.14
N TYR A 174 -4.22 2.55 9.22
CA TYR A 174 -5.17 3.41 9.92
C TYR A 174 -4.85 3.52 11.41
N ASP A 175 -4.54 2.39 12.05
CA ASP A 175 -4.14 2.34 13.45
C ASP A 175 -2.83 3.10 13.70
N MET A 176 -1.82 2.89 12.86
CA MET A 176 -0.55 3.60 12.95
C MET A 176 -0.73 5.10 12.73
N PHE A 177 -1.57 5.49 11.77
CA PHE A 177 -1.88 6.89 11.49
C PHE A 177 -2.51 7.57 12.71
N ARG A 178 -3.52 6.95 13.34
CA ARG A 178 -4.17 7.50 14.54
C ARG A 178 -3.23 7.58 15.75
N ARG A 179 -2.43 6.53 16.00
CA ARG A 179 -1.46 6.51 17.11
C ARG A 179 -0.40 7.62 16.96
N ASN A 180 0.16 7.78 15.76
CA ASN A 180 1.19 8.79 15.50
C ASN A 180 0.61 10.22 15.40
N ASN A 181 -0.68 10.35 15.04
CA ASN A 181 -1.36 11.62 14.83
C ASN A 181 -2.54 11.82 15.77
N ALA A 182 -2.38 11.51 17.07
CA ALA A 182 -3.45 11.63 18.07
C ALA A 182 -4.13 13.02 18.08
N ARG A 183 -3.39 14.08 17.77
CA ARG A 183 -3.93 15.46 17.66
C ARG A 183 -4.98 15.65 16.56
N TYR A 184 -5.02 14.76 15.58
CA TYR A 184 -5.94 14.83 14.44
C TYR A 184 -7.03 13.75 14.47
N GLU A 185 -7.10 12.95 15.52
CA GLU A 185 -8.08 11.87 15.64
C GLU A 185 -9.52 12.38 15.46
N ALA A 186 -9.90 13.42 16.19
CA ALA A 186 -11.22 14.03 16.09
C ALA A 186 -11.55 14.48 14.67
N ARG A 187 -10.52 14.89 13.92
CA ARG A 187 -10.66 15.40 12.56
C ARG A 187 -10.82 14.30 11.52
N VAL A 188 -10.12 13.17 11.72
CA VAL A 188 -10.35 11.95 10.95
C VAL A 188 -11.79 11.48 11.15
N SER A 189 -12.25 11.42 12.40
CA SER A 189 -13.63 11.04 12.73
C SER A 189 -14.65 11.98 12.09
N GLU A 190 -14.41 13.29 12.13
CA GLU A 190 -15.28 14.29 11.48
C GLU A 190 -15.35 14.09 9.95
N MET A 191 -14.23 13.82 9.29
CA MET A 191 -14.19 13.56 7.85
C MET A 191 -14.97 12.30 7.49
N VAL A 192 -14.78 11.20 8.25
CA VAL A 192 -15.53 9.96 8.07
C VAL A 192 -17.02 10.18 8.30
N GLU A 193 -17.40 10.91 9.35
CA GLU A 193 -18.80 11.23 9.64
C GLU A 193 -19.43 12.07 8.53
N ASN A 194 -18.70 13.07 8.00
CA ASN A 194 -19.16 13.87 6.86
C ASN A 194 -19.39 13.00 5.62
N TYR A 195 -18.51 12.05 5.35
CA TYR A 195 -18.69 11.09 4.26
C TYR A 195 -19.91 10.19 4.49
N LEU A 196 -20.05 9.59 5.67
CA LEU A 196 -21.21 8.77 6.01
C LEU A 196 -22.52 9.57 5.95
N ALA A 197 -22.52 10.82 6.40
CA ALA A 197 -23.67 11.72 6.29
C ALA A 197 -24.01 12.04 4.84
N SER A 198 -23.03 12.09 3.93
CA SER A 198 -23.25 12.30 2.50
C SER A 198 -23.89 11.09 1.79
N ILE A 199 -23.62 9.88 2.29
CA ILE A 199 -24.15 8.63 1.73
C ILE A 199 -25.46 8.22 2.39
N ARG A 200 -25.69 8.62 3.66
CA ARG A 200 -26.98 8.42 4.31
C ARG A 200 -28.06 8.95 3.37
N PRO A 201 -29.05 8.12 2.98
CA PRO A 201 -30.16 8.62 2.19
C PRO A 201 -30.78 9.73 3.03
N ALA A 202 -30.65 10.97 2.56
CA ALA A 202 -31.44 12.06 3.11
C ALA A 202 -32.86 11.53 3.19
N GLU A 203 -33.46 11.53 4.38
CA GLU A 203 -34.90 11.34 4.51
C GLU A 203 -35.49 12.20 3.43
N LYS A 204 -36.01 11.55 2.37
CA LYS A 204 -36.53 12.23 1.21
C LYS A 204 -37.54 13.19 1.81
N LYS A 205 -37.23 14.49 1.82
CA LYS A 205 -38.24 15.53 2.07
C LYS A 205 -39.43 15.04 1.30
N THR A 206 -40.51 14.68 1.99
CA THR A 206 -41.70 14.10 1.40
C THR A 206 -41.97 14.91 0.15
N ARG A 207 -41.59 14.38 -1.01
CA ARG A 207 -42.01 14.95 -2.28
C ARG A 207 -43.50 14.80 -2.14
N MET A 208 -44.19 15.93 -1.92
CA MET A 208 -45.65 15.99 -2.00
C MET A 208 -45.99 15.09 -3.17
N LYS A 209 -46.70 14.00 -2.88
CA LYS A 209 -47.04 12.98 -3.87
C LYS A 209 -47.55 13.77 -5.06
N ALA A 210 -46.77 13.80 -6.14
CA ALA A 210 -47.27 14.32 -7.39
C ALA A 210 -48.57 13.55 -7.60
N ALA A 211 -49.69 14.27 -7.64
CA ALA A 211 -50.98 13.65 -7.80
C ALA A 211 -50.86 12.73 -9.01
N VAL A 212 -50.81 11.43 -8.75
CA VAL A 212 -50.95 10.40 -9.77
C VAL A 212 -52.33 10.67 -10.31
N ARG A 213 -52.41 11.39 -11.43
CA ARG A 213 -53.65 11.52 -12.17
C ARG A 213 -54.02 10.09 -12.52
N LYS A 214 -55.15 9.63 -11.98
CA LYS A 214 -55.74 8.34 -12.32
C LYS A 214 -56.31 8.44 -13.74
N GLU A 215 -55.46 8.52 -14.75
CA GLU A 215 -55.88 8.54 -16.16
C GLU A 215 -56.32 7.15 -16.65
N TYR A 216 -56.27 6.13 -15.78
CA TYR A 216 -56.74 4.77 -16.06
C TYR A 216 -58.23 4.54 -15.79
N GLU A 217 -58.96 5.51 -15.23
CA GLU A 217 -60.42 5.39 -15.06
C GLU A 217 -61.18 5.56 -16.40
N ASP A 218 -60.58 6.23 -17.39
CA ASP A 218 -61.17 6.45 -18.74
C ASP A 218 -60.65 5.47 -19.81
N PHE A 219 -59.84 4.48 -19.44
CA PHE A 219 -59.34 3.49 -20.40
C PHE A 219 -60.41 2.43 -20.70
N ASN A 220 -61.05 2.50 -21.87
CA ASN A 220 -62.01 1.50 -22.33
C ASN A 220 -61.42 0.62 -23.43
N ILE A 221 -61.21 -0.66 -23.14
CA ILE A 221 -60.69 -1.65 -24.11
C ILE A 221 -61.58 -1.84 -25.34
N ARG A 222 -62.87 -1.43 -25.27
CA ARG A 222 -63.81 -1.52 -26.39
C ARG A 222 -63.58 -0.47 -27.48
N ASP A 223 -62.76 0.54 -27.22
CA ASP A 223 -62.40 1.54 -28.25
C ASP A 223 -61.39 0.97 -29.28
N TYR A 224 -60.90 -0.25 -29.07
CA TYR A 224 -59.86 -0.90 -29.88
C TYR A 224 -60.33 -2.21 -30.55
N VAL A 225 -61.64 -2.46 -30.64
CA VAL A 225 -62.24 -3.64 -31.31
C VAL A 225 -63.16 -3.22 -32.44
#